data_AF-A0A2E6P516-F1
#
_entry.id   AF-A0A2E6P516-F1
#
_cell.length_a   1.000
_cell.length_b   1.000
_cell.length_c   1.000
_cell.angle_alpha   90.00
_cell.angle_beta   90.00
_cell.angle_gamma   90.00
#
_symmetry.space_group_name_H-M   'P 1'
#
loop_
_entity.id
_entity.type
_entity.pdbx_description
1 polymer ?
#
loop_
_entity_poly.entity_id
_entity_poly.type
_entity_poly.pdbx_seq_one_letter_code
_entity_poly.pdbx_strand_id
1 'polypeptide(L)'
;MNSQSIQARSPLFSHREYKQNKNTKSDSIISITEIPFCLHLNLRINSSEDLALSQAALVLEQKIPLRPNTSSTNLNTRVSWLGPDEWLLVSSDHDNSVEKQLIAVWAPFFHSIVNISGGQTVIQVSGTKVSELLNRGCPLDLHPLSFGEGDCAQSLFYGIPIFIVRLNSSEVAVAKFELVVRRSFADSFIELLIDSTKLYRLELNIGFQNKPAIR
;
A
#
# COMPACT_ATOMS: atom_id res chain seq x y z
N MET A 1 -1.90 -18.25 36.23
CA MET A 1 -1.28 -17.05 35.63
C MET A 1 -2.00 -16.78 34.33
N ASN A 2 -2.83 -15.72 34.27
CA ASN A 2 -3.51 -15.33 33.03
C ASN A 2 -2.45 -14.89 32.01
N SER A 3 -2.18 -15.72 31.00
CA SER A 3 -1.45 -15.30 29.82
C SER A 3 -2.32 -14.26 29.10
N GLN A 4 -2.09 -12.98 29.38
CA GLN A 4 -2.61 -11.92 28.51
C GLN A 4 -2.03 -12.17 27.13
N SER A 5 -2.88 -12.58 26.18
CA SER A 5 -2.49 -12.74 24.79
C SER A 5 -2.02 -11.38 24.27
N ILE A 6 -0.78 -11.33 23.78
CA ILE A 6 -0.23 -10.11 23.17
C ILE A 6 -1.01 -9.87 21.88
N GLN A 7 -1.88 -8.87 21.86
CA GLN A 7 -2.67 -8.49 20.69
C GLN A 7 -1.89 -7.55 19.79
N ALA A 8 -1.79 -7.89 18.51
CA ALA A 8 -1.22 -7.01 17.51
C ALA A 8 -2.11 -5.77 17.29
N ARG A 9 -1.47 -4.60 17.23
CA ARG A 9 -2.10 -3.30 16.95
C ARG A 9 -1.54 -2.72 15.67
N SER A 10 -2.41 -2.17 14.83
CA SER A 10 -1.97 -1.49 13.62
C SER A 10 -1.19 -0.22 13.97
N PRO A 11 -0.32 0.28 13.07
CA PRO A 11 0.39 1.54 13.28
C PRO A 11 -0.53 2.72 13.58
N LEU A 12 -1.75 2.77 13.04
CA LEU A 12 -2.70 3.86 13.29
C LEU A 12 -3.68 3.60 14.45
N PHE A 13 -3.43 2.60 15.30
CA PHE A 13 -4.34 2.20 16.38
C PHE A 13 -4.74 3.36 17.33
N SER A 14 -3.83 4.30 17.59
CA SER A 14 -4.09 5.48 18.43
C SER A 14 -5.09 6.45 17.80
N HIS A 15 -5.30 6.40 16.48
CA HIS A 15 -6.15 7.31 15.72
C HIS A 15 -7.58 6.78 15.49
N ARG A 16 -7.91 5.58 15.97
CA ARG A 16 -9.23 4.94 15.76
C ARG A 16 -10.42 5.74 16.31
N GLU A 17 -10.18 6.58 17.32
CA GLU A 17 -11.20 7.41 17.98
C GLU A 17 -11.24 8.84 17.42
N TYR A 18 -10.56 9.11 16.31
CA TYR A 18 -10.54 10.43 15.70
C TYR A 18 -11.96 10.90 15.39
N LYS A 19 -12.39 11.99 16.06
CA LYS A 19 -13.69 12.60 15.85
C LYS A 19 -13.55 13.76 14.87
N GLN A 20 -14.14 13.60 13.69
CA GLN A 20 -14.14 14.67 12.70
C GLN A 20 -15.08 15.81 13.11
N ASN A 21 -14.63 17.05 12.97
CA ASN A 21 -15.53 18.19 12.80
C ASN A 21 -16.15 18.11 11.40
N LYS A 22 -17.44 17.77 11.32
CA LYS A 22 -18.16 17.63 10.06
C LYS A 22 -18.23 18.98 9.34
N ASN A 23 -17.40 19.17 8.32
CA ASN A 23 -17.64 20.21 7.32
C ASN A 23 -18.66 19.64 6.31
N THR A 24 -19.96 19.83 6.59
CA THR A 24 -21.06 19.23 5.82
C THR A 24 -21.37 19.95 4.50
N LYS A 25 -20.60 20.98 4.14
CA LYS A 25 -20.91 21.88 3.01
C LYS A 25 -20.27 21.48 1.67
N SER A 26 -19.46 20.42 1.62
CA SER A 26 -18.77 19.98 0.40
C SER A 26 -19.40 18.72 -0.18
N ASP A 27 -19.69 18.73 -1.48
CA ASP A 27 -20.23 17.57 -2.21
C ASP A 27 -19.17 16.52 -2.55
N SER A 28 -17.88 16.87 -2.42
CA SER A 28 -16.76 15.96 -2.69
C SER A 28 -16.38 15.17 -1.44
N ILE A 29 -16.47 13.85 -1.53
CA ILE A 29 -16.10 12.91 -0.47
C ILE A 29 -14.67 12.39 -0.72
N ILE A 30 -13.87 12.39 0.34
CA ILE A 30 -12.58 11.71 0.42
C ILE A 30 -12.71 10.59 1.45
N SER A 31 -12.37 9.37 1.06
CA SER A 31 -12.29 8.22 1.96
C SER A 31 -10.83 7.92 2.26
N ILE A 32 -10.49 7.73 3.53
CA ILE A 32 -9.18 7.29 4.00
C ILE A 32 -9.39 6.01 4.82
N THR A 33 -8.73 4.94 4.41
CA THR A 33 -8.85 3.63 5.06
C THR A 33 -7.47 3.03 5.30
N GLU A 34 -7.18 2.60 6.52
CA GLU A 34 -6.00 1.78 6.80
C GLU A 34 -6.27 0.36 6.31
N ILE A 35 -5.32 -0.24 5.60
CA ILE A 35 -5.31 -1.67 5.29
C ILE A 35 -4.26 -2.31 6.20
N PRO A 36 -4.65 -2.78 7.40
CA PRO A 36 -3.69 -3.15 8.42
C PRO A 36 -3.15 -4.57 8.19
N PHE A 37 -1.97 -4.85 8.76
CA PHE A 37 -1.40 -6.20 8.85
C PHE A 37 -1.14 -6.90 7.51
N CYS A 38 -0.97 -6.14 6.42
CA CYS A 38 -0.52 -6.67 5.15
C CYS A 38 0.83 -7.38 5.29
N LEU A 39 1.02 -8.43 4.51
CA LEU A 39 2.34 -8.99 4.21
C LEU A 39 3.08 -8.02 3.29
N HIS A 40 4.30 -7.64 3.65
CA HIS A 40 5.20 -6.88 2.78
C HIS A 40 6.47 -7.70 2.55
N LEU A 41 6.74 -8.04 1.30
CA LEU A 41 8.01 -8.66 0.90
C LEU A 41 8.77 -7.71 -0.02
N ASN A 42 10.03 -7.43 0.31
CA ASN A 42 10.99 -6.89 -0.64
C ASN A 42 11.56 -8.07 -1.43
N LEU A 43 11.36 -8.04 -2.74
CA LEU A 43 11.81 -9.08 -3.65
C LEU A 43 12.96 -8.52 -4.48
N ARG A 44 14.09 -9.22 -4.52
CA ARG A 44 15.22 -8.88 -5.38
C ARG A 44 15.69 -10.08 -6.17
N ILE A 45 15.77 -9.91 -7.48
CA ILE A 45 16.30 -10.88 -8.43
C ILE A 45 16.64 -10.16 -9.74
N ASN A 46 17.67 -10.61 -10.45
CA ASN A 46 18.02 -10.00 -11.73
C ASN A 46 16.87 -10.17 -12.74
N SER A 47 16.43 -9.08 -13.37
CA SER A 47 15.32 -9.10 -14.35
C SER A 47 15.61 -9.90 -15.61
N SER A 48 16.86 -10.31 -15.87
CA SER A 48 17.19 -11.22 -16.97
C SER A 48 16.90 -12.70 -16.65
N GLU A 49 16.54 -13.03 -15.41
CA GLU A 49 16.21 -14.41 -14.98
C GLU A 49 14.76 -14.77 -15.36
N ASP A 50 14.51 -14.92 -16.67
CA ASP A 50 13.16 -15.16 -17.22
C ASP A 50 12.44 -16.35 -16.57
N LEU A 51 13.17 -17.43 -16.27
CA LEU A 51 12.62 -18.62 -15.64
C LEU A 51 12.14 -18.33 -14.21
N ALA A 52 12.94 -17.61 -13.42
CA ALA A 52 12.59 -17.26 -12.05
C ALA A 52 11.40 -16.30 -11.99
N LEU A 53 11.36 -15.31 -12.89
CA LEU A 53 10.23 -14.39 -13.02
C LEU A 53 8.95 -15.12 -13.44
N SER A 54 9.05 -16.07 -14.36
CA SER A 54 7.92 -16.90 -14.81
C SER A 54 7.38 -17.79 -13.69
N GLN A 55 8.27 -18.43 -12.92
CA GLN A 55 7.88 -19.26 -11.78
C GLN A 55 7.21 -18.43 -10.67
N ALA A 56 7.74 -17.26 -10.35
CA ALA A 56 7.10 -16.37 -9.38
C ALA A 56 5.75 -15.83 -9.91
N ALA A 57 5.63 -15.57 -11.20
CA ALA A 57 4.34 -15.17 -11.79
C ALA A 57 3.27 -16.25 -11.67
N LEU A 58 3.66 -17.54 -11.73
CA LEU A 58 2.75 -18.66 -11.47
C LEU A 58 2.33 -18.72 -10.00
N VAL A 59 3.29 -18.60 -9.07
CA VAL A 59 3.02 -18.56 -7.62
C VAL A 59 2.08 -17.41 -7.24
N LEU A 60 2.27 -16.25 -7.86
CA LEU A 60 1.51 -15.03 -7.56
C LEU A 60 0.20 -14.92 -8.36
N GLU A 61 -0.03 -15.84 -9.31
CA GLU A 61 -1.14 -15.79 -10.26
C GLU A 61 -1.25 -14.43 -11.00
N GLN A 62 -0.12 -13.75 -11.19
CA GLN A 62 -0.04 -12.47 -11.87
C GLN A 62 1.37 -12.22 -12.39
N LYS A 63 1.49 -11.33 -13.38
CA LYS A 63 2.80 -10.95 -13.94
C LYS A 63 3.61 -10.15 -12.93
N ILE A 64 4.93 -10.29 -12.96
CA ILE A 64 5.85 -9.35 -12.29
C ILE A 64 6.08 -8.17 -13.25
N PRO A 65 5.85 -6.91 -12.82
CA PRO A 65 5.98 -5.76 -13.70
C PRO A 65 7.45 -5.46 -14.02
N LEU A 66 7.81 -5.45 -15.31
CA LEU A 66 9.17 -5.11 -15.75
C LEU A 66 9.31 -3.66 -16.25
N ARG A 67 8.19 -3.00 -16.55
CA ARG A 67 8.21 -1.58 -16.91
C ARG A 67 8.49 -0.75 -15.65
N PRO A 68 9.44 0.20 -15.67
CA PRO A 68 9.67 1.09 -14.55
C PRO A 68 8.39 1.76 -14.07
N ASN A 69 8.29 1.93 -12.75
CA ASN A 69 7.18 2.64 -12.10
C ASN A 69 5.80 2.04 -12.39
N THR A 70 5.71 0.72 -12.60
CA THR A 70 4.42 0.02 -12.73
C THR A 70 4.21 -1.05 -11.68
N SER A 71 2.93 -1.38 -11.46
CA SER A 71 2.48 -2.44 -10.58
C SER A 71 1.52 -3.37 -11.31
N SER A 72 1.47 -4.62 -10.85
CA SER A 72 0.44 -5.59 -11.16
C SER A 72 -0.34 -5.89 -9.87
N THR A 73 -1.65 -6.09 -9.99
CA THR A 73 -2.51 -6.34 -8.84
C THR A 73 -3.52 -7.44 -9.18
N ASN A 74 -3.61 -8.44 -8.31
CA ASN A 74 -4.71 -9.40 -8.27
C ASN A 74 -5.63 -9.06 -7.08
N LEU A 75 -6.57 -9.95 -6.70
CA LEU A 75 -7.55 -9.66 -5.66
C LEU A 75 -6.94 -9.24 -4.30
N ASN A 76 -5.84 -9.88 -3.90
CA ASN A 76 -5.29 -9.73 -2.55
C ASN A 76 -3.84 -9.24 -2.55
N THR A 77 -3.13 -9.34 -3.67
CA THR A 77 -1.69 -9.13 -3.76
C THR A 77 -1.36 -8.16 -4.88
N ARG A 78 -0.52 -7.18 -4.56
CA ARG A 78 0.10 -6.28 -5.52
C ARG A 78 1.61 -6.51 -5.56
N VAL A 79 2.18 -6.50 -6.75
CA VAL A 79 3.63 -6.44 -6.98
C VAL A 79 3.93 -5.12 -7.66
N SER A 80 4.81 -4.31 -7.06
CA SER A 80 5.11 -2.97 -7.55
C SER A 80 6.60 -2.83 -7.84
N TRP A 81 6.96 -2.23 -8.97
CA TRP A 81 8.33 -1.97 -9.36
C TRP A 81 8.99 -0.97 -8.41
N LEU A 82 10.20 -1.28 -7.92
CA LEU A 82 11.05 -0.37 -7.16
C LEU A 82 12.36 -0.05 -7.88
N GLY A 83 12.87 -1.00 -8.66
CA GLY A 83 14.12 -0.91 -9.39
C GLY A 83 14.23 -2.00 -10.44
N PRO A 84 15.28 -1.97 -11.29
CA PRO A 84 15.48 -2.97 -12.34
C PRO A 84 15.48 -4.42 -11.85
N ASP A 85 15.93 -4.65 -10.62
CA ASP A 85 16.03 -5.95 -9.97
C ASP A 85 15.27 -6.01 -8.63
N GLU A 86 14.33 -5.09 -8.39
CA GLU A 86 13.69 -4.91 -7.09
C GLU A 86 12.18 -4.61 -7.20
N TRP A 87 11.40 -5.32 -6.39
CA TRP A 87 9.95 -5.16 -6.28
C TRP A 87 9.47 -5.13 -4.83
N LEU A 88 8.38 -4.41 -4.59
CA LEU A 88 7.60 -4.48 -3.36
C LEU A 88 6.35 -5.32 -3.62
N LEU A 89 6.24 -6.45 -2.94
CA LEU A 89 5.01 -7.21 -2.84
C LEU A 89 4.26 -6.79 -1.59
N VAL A 90 2.99 -6.42 -1.75
CA VAL A 90 2.05 -6.15 -0.65
C VAL A 90 0.86 -7.09 -0.81
N SER A 91 0.54 -7.86 0.23
CA SER A 91 -0.62 -8.76 0.22
C SER A 91 -1.49 -8.56 1.46
N SER A 92 -2.80 -8.49 1.27
CA SER A 92 -3.78 -8.59 2.35
C SER A 92 -4.05 -10.04 2.76
N ASP A 93 -3.49 -11.02 2.04
CA ASP A 93 -3.50 -12.41 2.49
C ASP A 93 -2.49 -12.57 3.65
N HIS A 94 -2.94 -13.29 4.67
CA HIS A 94 -2.22 -13.47 5.92
C HIS A 94 -1.62 -14.86 6.06
N ASP A 95 -1.91 -15.76 5.14
CA ASP A 95 -1.18 -17.02 5.02
C ASP A 95 0.22 -16.72 4.48
N ASN A 96 1.25 -17.11 5.23
CA ASN A 96 2.65 -16.95 4.82
C ASN A 96 3.03 -17.95 3.70
N SER A 97 2.05 -18.57 3.03
CA SER A 97 2.25 -19.53 1.96
C SER A 97 2.96 -18.91 0.75
N VAL A 98 2.61 -17.67 0.37
CA VAL A 98 3.25 -16.99 -0.78
C VAL A 98 4.75 -16.77 -0.57
N GLU A 99 5.17 -16.36 0.64
CA GLU A 99 6.60 -16.18 0.97
C GLU A 99 7.37 -17.49 0.81
N LYS A 100 6.84 -18.58 1.37
CA LYS A 100 7.46 -19.91 1.29
C LYS A 100 7.54 -20.43 -0.14
N GLN A 101 6.47 -20.24 -0.93
CA GLN A 101 6.42 -20.68 -2.32
C GLN A 101 7.41 -19.90 -3.18
N LEU A 102 7.51 -18.58 -3.01
CA LEU A 102 8.50 -17.74 -3.70
C LEU A 102 9.94 -18.18 -3.36
N ILE A 103 10.24 -18.43 -2.07
CA ILE A 103 11.54 -18.95 -1.64
C ILE A 103 11.85 -20.29 -2.32
N ALA A 104 10.87 -21.20 -2.38
CA ALA A 104 11.07 -22.51 -2.98
C ALA A 104 11.36 -22.44 -4.49
N VAL A 105 10.63 -21.60 -5.23
CA VAL A 105 10.85 -21.48 -6.69
C VAL A 105 12.12 -20.68 -7.03
N TRP A 106 12.53 -19.72 -6.18
CA TRP A 106 13.73 -18.94 -6.40
C TRP A 106 15.01 -19.57 -5.84
N ALA A 107 14.92 -20.65 -5.05
CA ALA A 107 16.06 -21.35 -4.46
C ALA A 107 17.24 -21.65 -5.43
N PRO A 108 17.01 -21.97 -6.73
CA PRO A 108 18.10 -22.19 -7.68
C PRO A 108 18.84 -20.92 -8.16
N PHE A 109 18.31 -19.73 -7.89
CA PHE A 109 18.80 -18.46 -8.44
C PHE A 109 19.43 -17.58 -7.35
N PHE A 110 20.27 -16.61 -7.75
CA PHE A 110 20.75 -15.58 -6.83
C PHE A 110 19.66 -14.54 -6.58
N HIS A 111 19.08 -14.53 -5.37
CA HIS A 111 17.91 -13.72 -5.03
C HIS A 111 17.94 -13.25 -3.57
N SER A 112 17.02 -12.34 -3.24
CA SER A 112 16.67 -11.97 -1.86
C SER A 112 15.16 -11.81 -1.72
N ILE A 113 14.60 -12.39 -0.66
CA ILE A 113 13.21 -12.19 -0.25
C ILE A 113 13.24 -11.79 1.22
N VAL A 114 12.79 -10.58 1.54
CA VAL A 114 12.82 -10.05 2.91
C VAL A 114 11.43 -9.63 3.35
N ASN A 115 10.95 -10.24 4.43
CA ASN A 115 9.70 -9.84 5.08
C ASN A 115 9.89 -8.54 5.88
N ILE A 116 9.23 -7.47 5.45
CA ILE A 116 9.28 -6.14 6.06
C ILE A 116 7.92 -5.68 6.62
N SER A 117 6.97 -6.62 6.79
CA SER A 117 5.58 -6.34 7.19
C SER A 117 5.45 -5.55 8.48
N GLY A 118 6.35 -5.77 9.45
CA GLY A 118 6.32 -5.07 10.74
C GLY A 118 6.75 -3.60 10.69
N GLY A 119 7.37 -3.17 9.57
CA GLY A 119 7.99 -1.85 9.42
C GLY A 119 7.16 -0.82 8.67
N GLN A 120 6.00 -1.20 8.13
CA GLN A 120 5.19 -0.37 7.24
C GLN A 120 3.69 -0.51 7.53
N THR A 121 2.89 0.43 7.04
CA THR A 121 1.43 0.34 6.96
C THR A 121 0.95 0.79 5.59
N VAL A 122 -0.23 0.34 5.20
CA VAL A 122 -0.89 0.70 3.95
C VAL A 122 -2.08 1.59 4.27
N ILE A 123 -2.16 2.73 3.59
CA ILE A 123 -3.28 3.66 3.70
C ILE A 123 -3.85 3.84 2.30
N GLN A 124 -5.11 3.45 2.12
CA GLN A 124 -5.85 3.66 0.90
C GLN A 124 -6.59 5.00 0.99
N VAL A 125 -6.49 5.80 -0.07
CA VAL A 125 -7.21 7.07 -0.19
C VAL A 125 -7.96 7.10 -1.51
N SER A 126 -9.24 7.46 -1.49
CA SER A 126 -10.06 7.53 -2.69
C SER A 126 -11.02 8.70 -2.69
N GLY A 127 -11.43 9.11 -3.90
CA GLY A 127 -12.41 10.17 -4.11
C GLY A 127 -12.17 10.89 -5.44
N THR A 128 -13.15 11.69 -5.86
CA THR A 128 -13.06 12.44 -7.13
C THR A 128 -11.99 13.55 -7.09
N LYS A 129 -11.61 13.99 -5.88
CA LYS A 129 -10.63 15.05 -5.64
C LYS A 129 -9.33 14.57 -4.99
N VAL A 130 -9.10 13.26 -4.90
CA VAL A 130 -7.94 12.72 -4.18
C VAL A 130 -6.59 13.08 -4.84
N SER A 131 -6.50 13.12 -6.17
CA SER A 131 -5.26 13.57 -6.85
C SER A 131 -4.92 15.02 -6.49
N GLU A 132 -5.92 15.91 -6.49
CA GLU A 132 -5.76 17.32 -6.10
C GLU A 132 -5.31 17.44 -4.63
N LEU A 133 -5.90 16.63 -3.75
CA LEU A 133 -5.56 16.59 -2.34
C LEU A 133 -4.11 16.13 -2.12
N LEU A 134 -3.70 15.03 -2.76
CA LEU A 134 -2.37 14.47 -2.61
C LEU A 134 -1.29 15.40 -3.19
N ASN A 135 -1.53 16.06 -4.32
CA ASN A 135 -0.61 17.02 -4.93
C ASN A 135 -0.32 18.27 -4.06
N ARG A 136 -1.07 18.50 -2.97
CA ARG A 136 -0.73 19.58 -2.02
C ARG A 136 0.56 19.32 -1.25
N GLY A 137 0.87 18.04 -1.00
CA GLY A 137 2.05 17.62 -0.27
C GLY A 137 3.00 16.72 -1.09
N CYS A 138 2.52 16.17 -2.21
CA CYS A 138 3.27 15.28 -3.10
C CYS A 138 3.78 16.04 -4.34
N PRO A 139 5.08 15.95 -4.67
CA PRO A 139 5.65 16.63 -5.83
C PRO A 139 5.35 15.94 -7.18
N LEU A 140 4.79 14.73 -7.17
CA LEU A 140 4.44 14.01 -8.41
C LEU A 140 3.23 14.64 -9.09
N ASP A 141 3.19 14.61 -10.42
CA ASP A 141 1.98 14.92 -11.16
C ASP A 141 1.02 13.73 -11.14
N LEU A 142 0.06 13.74 -10.21
CA LEU A 142 -0.96 12.69 -10.07
C LEU A 142 -2.17 12.85 -11.03
N HIS A 143 -2.03 13.64 -12.10
CA HIS A 143 -3.02 13.71 -13.17
C HIS A 143 -3.11 12.35 -13.90
N PRO A 144 -4.32 11.86 -14.29
CA PRO A 144 -4.49 10.55 -14.94
C PRO A 144 -3.71 10.33 -16.23
N LEU A 145 -3.32 11.39 -16.93
CA LEU A 145 -2.48 11.28 -18.13
C LEU A 145 -0.99 11.08 -17.81
N SER A 146 -0.56 11.45 -16.60
CA SER A 146 0.84 11.40 -16.15
C SER A 146 1.10 10.24 -15.18
N PHE A 147 0.12 9.93 -14.32
CA PHE A 147 0.16 8.86 -13.33
C PHE A 147 -1.15 8.08 -13.41
N GLY A 148 -1.19 7.13 -14.33
CA GLY A 148 -2.33 6.30 -14.67
C GLY A 148 -2.53 5.13 -13.72
N GLU A 149 -3.59 4.35 -13.95
CA GLU A 149 -3.84 3.14 -13.16
C GLU A 149 -2.70 2.13 -13.32
N GLY A 150 -2.30 1.52 -12.21
CA GLY A 150 -1.13 0.64 -12.17
C GLY A 150 0.21 1.37 -12.05
N ASP A 151 0.27 2.70 -12.23
CA ASP A 151 1.52 3.44 -11.99
C ASP A 151 1.83 3.52 -10.50
N CYS A 152 3.12 3.44 -10.19
CA CYS A 152 3.64 3.49 -8.83
C CYS A 152 4.96 4.26 -8.78
N ALA A 153 5.27 4.86 -7.63
CA ALA A 153 6.52 5.58 -7.45
C ALA A 153 6.88 5.73 -5.97
N GLN A 154 8.18 5.92 -5.70
CA GLN A 154 8.64 6.49 -4.44
C GLN A 154 8.52 8.01 -4.51
N SER A 155 8.00 8.62 -3.44
CA SER A 155 7.79 10.06 -3.37
C SER A 155 7.82 10.55 -1.92
N LEU A 156 7.44 11.81 -1.73
CA LEU A 156 7.27 12.46 -0.45
C LEU A 156 5.84 12.97 -0.33
N PHE A 157 5.31 13.03 0.89
CA PHE A 157 4.12 13.80 1.22
C PHE A 157 4.45 14.72 2.40
N TYR A 158 4.52 16.02 2.15
CA TYR A 158 5.05 17.01 3.11
C TYR A 158 6.38 16.60 3.74
N GLY A 159 7.29 16.02 2.93
CA GLY A 159 8.60 15.56 3.37
C GLY A 159 8.63 14.15 4.00
N ILE A 160 7.48 13.53 4.25
CA ILE A 160 7.42 12.12 4.71
C ILE A 160 7.59 11.18 3.52
N PRO A 161 8.54 10.23 3.54
CA PRO A 161 8.68 9.23 2.49
C PRO A 161 7.45 8.34 2.37
N ILE A 162 6.93 8.24 1.15
CA ILE A 162 5.81 7.36 0.78
C ILE A 162 6.18 6.53 -0.45
N PHE A 163 5.62 5.34 -0.53
CA PHE A 163 5.48 4.64 -1.80
C PHE A 163 4.01 4.71 -2.23
N ILE A 164 3.75 5.34 -3.37
CA ILE A 164 2.41 5.61 -3.88
C ILE A 164 2.12 4.68 -5.06
N VAL A 165 0.91 4.13 -5.09
CA VAL A 165 0.37 3.36 -6.20
C VAL A 165 -1.00 3.90 -6.55
N ARG A 166 -1.29 4.09 -7.83
CA ARG A 166 -2.66 4.32 -8.29
C ARG A 166 -3.31 2.99 -8.64
N LEU A 167 -4.39 2.69 -7.94
CA LEU A 167 -5.12 1.44 -8.12
C LEU A 167 -6.15 1.58 -9.24
N ASN A 168 -6.49 0.43 -9.84
CA ASN A 168 -7.62 0.33 -10.75
C ASN A 168 -8.91 0.67 -9.99
N SER A 169 -9.75 1.51 -10.59
CA SER A 169 -11.07 1.84 -10.06
C SER A 169 -12.17 1.34 -10.99
N SER A 170 -13.14 0.63 -10.43
CA SER A 170 -14.35 0.24 -11.16
C SER A 170 -15.31 1.42 -11.37
N GLU A 171 -15.14 2.50 -10.62
CA GLU A 171 -16.01 3.67 -10.65
C GLU A 171 -15.41 4.78 -11.51
N VAL A 172 -16.18 5.24 -12.49
CA VAL A 172 -15.78 6.34 -13.37
C VAL A 172 -15.53 7.60 -12.54
N ALA A 173 -14.38 8.24 -12.78
CA ALA A 173 -13.92 9.48 -12.14
C ALA A 173 -13.54 9.40 -10.65
N VAL A 174 -13.64 8.24 -10.00
CA VAL A 174 -13.12 8.06 -8.64
C VAL A 174 -11.71 7.49 -8.73
N ALA A 175 -10.70 8.30 -8.42
CA ALA A 175 -9.34 7.81 -8.28
C ALA A 175 -9.16 7.14 -6.92
N LYS A 176 -8.31 6.11 -6.89
CA LYS A 176 -7.95 5.36 -5.69
C LYS A 176 -6.44 5.17 -5.66
N PHE A 177 -5.84 5.53 -4.53
CA PHE A 177 -4.41 5.42 -4.29
C PHE A 177 -4.16 4.57 -3.07
N GLU A 178 -3.06 3.82 -3.09
CA GLU A 178 -2.47 3.24 -1.91
C GLU A 178 -1.13 3.92 -1.59
N LEU A 179 -0.95 4.20 -0.31
CA LEU A 179 0.19 4.90 0.24
C LEU A 179 0.83 3.98 1.28
N VAL A 180 2.01 3.46 0.97
CA VAL A 180 2.80 2.68 1.91
C VAL A 180 3.72 3.62 2.68
N VAL A 181 3.60 3.61 3.99
CA VAL A 181 4.30 4.53 4.89
C VAL A 181 5.05 3.72 5.94
N ARG A 182 6.27 4.12 6.29
CA ARG A 182 7.00 3.47 7.39
C ARG A 182 6.26 3.69 8.69
N ARG A 183 6.21 2.65 9.53
CA ARG A 183 5.47 2.64 10.80
C ARG A 183 5.78 3.84 11.70
N SER A 184 7.04 4.27 11.76
CA SER A 184 7.47 5.41 12.59
C SER A 184 6.92 6.76 12.14
N PHE A 185 6.48 6.88 10.89
CA PHE A 185 5.87 8.10 10.35
C PHE A 185 4.34 8.01 10.25
N ALA A 186 3.74 6.87 10.59
CA ALA A 186 2.31 6.63 10.34
C ALA A 186 1.43 7.67 11.03
N ASP A 187 1.70 7.98 12.30
CA ASP A 187 0.96 8.98 13.07
C ASP A 187 1.05 10.38 12.45
N SER A 188 2.26 10.89 12.20
CA SER A 188 2.44 12.21 11.57
C SER A 188 1.86 12.27 10.16
N PHE A 189 1.96 11.16 9.40
CA PHE A 189 1.41 11.08 8.06
C PHE A 189 -0.11 11.18 8.06
N ILE A 190 -0.80 10.44 8.94
CA ILE A 190 -2.27 10.47 8.98
C ILE A 190 -2.79 11.83 9.42
N GLU A 191 -2.11 12.50 10.36
CA GLU A 191 -2.46 13.86 10.79
C GLU A 191 -2.38 14.85 9.62
N LEU A 192 -1.28 14.85 8.85
CA LEU A 192 -1.11 15.71 7.68
C LEU A 192 -2.10 15.40 6.56
N LEU A 193 -2.41 14.11 6.37
CA LEU A 193 -3.38 13.68 5.36
C LEU A 193 -4.80 14.14 5.74
N ILE A 194 -5.20 13.98 7.01
CA ILE A 194 -6.47 14.48 7.53
C ILE A 194 -6.53 16.02 7.47
N ASP A 195 -5.44 16.72 7.79
CA ASP A 195 -5.38 18.18 7.70
C ASP A 195 -5.65 18.66 6.26
N SER A 196 -5.12 17.91 5.28
CA SER A 196 -5.32 18.18 3.86
C SER A 196 -6.78 17.99 3.41
N THR A 197 -7.62 17.31 4.20
CA THR A 197 -9.03 17.05 3.84
C THR A 197 -10.00 18.15 4.27
N LYS A 198 -9.55 19.26 4.88
CA LYS A 198 -10.42 20.31 5.47
C LYS A 198 -11.51 20.90 4.56
N LEU A 199 -11.28 20.88 3.24
CA LEU A 199 -12.22 21.40 2.23
C LEU A 199 -13.23 20.35 1.71
N TYR A 200 -13.11 19.10 2.18
CA TYR A 200 -13.88 17.97 1.70
C TYR A 200 -14.65 17.30 2.85
N ARG A 201 -15.65 16.50 2.48
CA ARG A 201 -16.25 15.56 3.41
C ARG A 201 -15.32 14.37 3.56
N LEU A 202 -14.99 13.97 4.80
CA LEU A 202 -14.08 12.87 5.08
C LEU A 202 -14.85 11.65 5.57
N GLU A 203 -14.48 10.48 5.07
CA GLU A 203 -14.81 9.19 5.63
C GLU A 203 -13.51 8.52 6.08
N LEU A 204 -13.43 8.13 7.35
CA LEU A 204 -12.19 7.67 7.97
C LEU A 204 -12.39 6.30 8.61
N ASN A 205 -11.61 5.31 8.18
CA ASN A 205 -11.65 3.93 8.67
C ASN A 205 -10.23 3.46 9.02
N ILE A 206 -9.75 3.74 10.23
CA ILE A 206 -8.35 3.48 10.64
C ILE A 206 -8.27 2.90 12.05
N GLY A 207 -7.12 2.31 12.38
CA GLY A 207 -6.75 1.99 13.76
C GLY A 207 -7.36 0.68 14.29
N PHE A 208 -7.25 -0.37 13.49
CA PHE A 208 -7.83 -1.68 13.78
C PHE A 208 -7.09 -2.46 14.88
N GLN A 209 -7.85 -3.28 15.63
CA GLN A 209 -7.32 -4.30 16.52
C GLN A 209 -7.41 -5.66 15.85
N ASN A 210 -6.32 -6.43 15.95
CA ASN A 210 -6.14 -7.81 15.50
C ASN A 210 -5.81 -8.00 14.01
N LYS A 211 -4.76 -8.79 13.78
CA LYS A 211 -4.56 -9.52 12.52
C LYS A 211 -5.67 -10.59 12.42
N PRO A 212 -6.32 -10.80 11.27
CA PRO A 212 -7.21 -11.94 11.09
C PRO A 212 -6.52 -13.23 11.52
N ALA A 213 -7.24 -14.10 12.22
CA ALA A 213 -6.68 -15.35 12.71
C ALA A 213 -6.09 -16.15 11.54
N ILE A 214 -4.80 -16.46 11.61
CA ILE A 214 -4.14 -17.40 10.70
C ILE A 214 -4.81 -18.75 10.96
N ARG A 215 -5.58 -19.24 9.99
CA ARG A 215 -6.14 -20.60 10.04
C ARG A 215 -5.08 -21.62 9.67
#